data_AF-A0A0H5PB68-F1
#
_entry.id   AF-A0A0H5PB68-F1
#
_cell.length_a   1.000
_cell.length_b   1.000
_cell.length_c   1.000
_cell.angle_alpha   90.00
_cell.angle_beta   90.00
_cell.angle_gamma   90.00
#
_symmetry.space_group_name_H-M   'P 1'
#
loop_
_entity.id
_entity.type
_entity.pdbx_description
1 polymer ?
#
loop_
_entity_poly.entity_id
_entity_poly.type
_entity_poly.pdbx_seq_one_letter_code
_entity_poly.pdbx_strand_id
1 'polypeptide(L)'
;MPLEESARHVLEGNLAAYAADLEKVPIRLSYDASPSLDTIESLMESYEEVYGDYPALVIVDNVTNVRAESADGDDPFSGLESLMDYFHTMARQTEACTWGLHHVTGKYNDANEPIPLSGVKGQITRVPEMVLTLHKRTSAFGQETLCVSTVKNRGGKADASGATYAELEFVGDTMQIRDATSAPNVDTEQDFDFGS
;
A
#
# COMPACT_ATOMS: atom_id res chain seq x y z
N MET A 1 -10.10 -8.57 -23.61
CA MET A 1 -11.17 -9.54 -23.32
C MET A 1 -12.08 -8.92 -22.28
N PRO A 2 -13.42 -9.01 -22.43
CA PRO A 2 -14.37 -8.60 -21.39
C PRO A 2 -14.13 -9.39 -20.09
N LEU A 3 -14.29 -8.76 -18.93
CA LEU A 3 -14.02 -9.34 -17.61
C LEU A 3 -14.78 -10.67 -17.37
N GLU A 4 -16.01 -10.74 -17.86
CA GLU A 4 -16.89 -11.89 -17.73
C GLU A 4 -16.35 -13.13 -18.48
N GLU A 5 -15.74 -12.92 -19.64
CA GLU A 5 -15.11 -13.99 -20.42
C GLU A 5 -13.80 -14.47 -19.75
N SER A 6 -13.01 -13.54 -19.19
CA SER A 6 -11.81 -13.87 -18.41
C SER A 6 -12.15 -14.71 -17.17
N ALA A 7 -13.19 -14.30 -16.42
CA ALA A 7 -13.65 -15.00 -15.23
C ALA A 7 -14.09 -16.43 -15.54
N ARG A 8 -14.79 -16.64 -16.66
CA ARG A 8 -15.18 -17.98 -17.11
C ARG A 8 -13.97 -18.86 -17.41
N HIS A 9 -12.97 -18.33 -18.14
CA HIS A 9 -11.75 -19.09 -18.44
C HIS A 9 -10.97 -19.51 -17.20
N VAL A 10 -10.94 -18.66 -16.16
CA VAL A 10 -10.34 -18.99 -14.85
C VAL A 10 -11.11 -20.12 -14.17
N LEU A 11 -12.44 -20.02 -14.09
CA LEU A 11 -13.29 -21.03 -13.45
C LEU A 11 -13.22 -22.40 -14.14
N GLU A 12 -13.09 -22.41 -15.46
CA GLU A 12 -12.98 -23.63 -16.27
C GLU A 12 -11.55 -24.19 -16.32
N GLY A 13 -10.57 -23.53 -15.69
CA GLY A 13 -9.16 -23.92 -15.72
C GLY A 13 -8.52 -23.81 -17.11
N ASN A 14 -9.15 -23.10 -18.04
CA ASN A 14 -8.71 -22.98 -19.42
C ASN A 14 -7.76 -21.79 -19.59
N LEU A 15 -6.56 -21.92 -18.99
CA LEU A 15 -5.53 -20.88 -18.99
C LEU A 15 -4.43 -21.10 -20.03
N ALA A 16 -4.39 -22.28 -20.66
CA ALA A 16 -3.32 -22.66 -21.59
C ALA A 16 -3.19 -21.68 -22.77
N ALA A 17 -4.31 -21.19 -23.29
CA ALA A 17 -4.33 -20.20 -24.37
C ALA A 17 -3.75 -18.83 -23.96
N TYR A 18 -3.69 -18.55 -22.65
CA TYR A 18 -3.27 -17.25 -22.09
C TYR A 18 -1.95 -17.33 -21.33
N ALA A 19 -1.37 -18.52 -21.17
CA ALA A 19 -0.14 -18.73 -20.40
C ALA A 19 1.01 -17.84 -20.90
N ALA A 20 1.21 -17.77 -22.21
CA ALA A 20 2.26 -16.93 -22.83
C ALA A 20 2.05 -15.43 -22.60
N ASP A 21 0.82 -14.98 -22.40
CA ASP A 21 0.53 -13.57 -22.09
C ASP A 21 0.65 -13.29 -20.59
N LEU A 22 0.25 -14.24 -19.74
CA LEU A 22 0.41 -14.16 -18.28
C LEU A 22 1.89 -14.20 -17.87
N GLU A 23 2.72 -14.96 -18.58
CA GLU A 23 4.16 -15.04 -18.32
C GLU A 23 4.85 -13.68 -18.46
N LYS A 24 4.37 -12.84 -19.40
CA LYS A 24 4.87 -11.47 -19.62
C LYS A 24 4.45 -10.50 -18.51
N VAL A 25 3.47 -10.84 -17.69
CA VAL A 25 3.03 -9.99 -16.59
C VAL A 25 4.08 -10.10 -15.47
N PRO A 26 4.76 -9.00 -15.10
CA PRO A 26 5.83 -9.01 -14.11
C PRO A 26 5.26 -8.97 -12.68
N ILE A 27 4.21 -9.75 -12.41
CA ILE A 27 3.54 -9.82 -11.12
C ILE A 27 3.55 -11.27 -10.66
N ARG A 28 4.01 -11.49 -9.43
CA ARG A 28 3.97 -12.80 -8.77
C ARG A 28 3.19 -12.66 -7.47
N LEU A 29 2.26 -13.59 -7.26
CA LEU A 29 1.36 -13.58 -6.12
C LEU A 29 1.66 -14.80 -5.25
N SER A 30 1.89 -14.57 -3.97
CA SER A 30 1.91 -15.62 -2.95
C SER A 30 0.62 -15.52 -2.14
N TYR A 31 -0.06 -16.64 -1.95
CA TYR A 31 -1.34 -16.72 -1.23
C TYR A 31 -1.19 -17.39 0.15
N ASP A 32 0.03 -17.45 0.68
CA ASP A 32 0.23 -17.88 2.06
C ASP A 32 -0.49 -16.90 3.00
N ALA A 33 -1.40 -17.42 3.81
CA ALA A 33 -2.22 -16.62 4.72
C ALA A 33 -1.43 -16.10 5.93
N SER A 34 -0.28 -16.70 6.23
CA SER A 34 0.53 -16.35 7.40
C SER A 34 2.02 -16.66 7.18
N PRO A 35 2.66 -16.06 6.16
CA PRO A 35 4.04 -16.40 5.81
C PRO A 35 4.99 -16.09 6.97
N SER A 36 6.00 -16.92 7.15
CA SER A 36 7.15 -16.62 8.03
C SER A 36 8.15 -15.71 7.32
N LEU A 37 9.11 -15.16 8.07
CA LEU A 37 10.25 -14.44 7.47
C LEU A 37 11.02 -15.31 6.47
N ASP A 38 11.32 -16.55 6.83
CA ASP A 38 11.99 -17.53 5.95
C ASP A 38 11.19 -17.80 4.68
N THR A 39 9.85 -17.79 4.77
CA THR A 39 8.99 -17.96 3.60
C THR A 39 9.13 -16.76 2.65
N ILE A 40 9.16 -15.53 3.20
CA ILE A 40 9.37 -14.32 2.42
C ILE A 40 10.77 -14.32 1.78
N GLU A 41 11.80 -14.67 2.53
CA GLU A 41 13.18 -14.77 2.04
C GLU A 41 13.29 -15.78 0.89
N SER A 42 12.74 -16.99 1.08
CA SER A 42 12.73 -18.03 0.06
C SER A 42 12.01 -17.58 -1.22
N LEU A 43 10.94 -16.78 -1.11
CA LEU A 43 10.22 -16.24 -2.26
C LEU A 43 11.05 -15.18 -3.00
N MET A 44 11.78 -14.33 -2.28
CA MET A 44 12.68 -13.33 -2.86
C MET A 44 13.85 -13.99 -3.59
N GLU A 45 14.49 -14.99 -2.97
CA GLU A 45 15.56 -15.78 -3.59
C GLU A 45 15.05 -16.56 -4.80
N SER A 46 13.86 -17.17 -4.73
CA SER A 46 13.26 -17.86 -5.86
C SER A 46 12.95 -16.91 -7.02
N TYR A 47 12.58 -15.67 -6.73
CA TYR A 47 12.38 -14.65 -7.76
C TYR A 47 13.72 -14.30 -8.43
N GLU A 48 14.77 -14.04 -7.63
CA GLU A 48 16.10 -13.74 -8.14
C GLU A 48 16.67 -14.89 -9.00
N GLU A 49 16.54 -16.15 -8.58
CA GLU A 49 17.00 -17.32 -9.35
C GLU A 49 16.30 -17.42 -10.72
N VAL A 50 14.99 -17.08 -10.79
CA VAL A 50 14.21 -17.19 -12.02
C VAL A 50 14.44 -16.00 -12.96
N TYR A 51 14.64 -14.79 -12.42
CA TYR A 51 14.66 -13.56 -13.22
C TYR A 51 16.04 -12.87 -13.27
N GLY A 52 17.02 -13.34 -12.50
CA GLY A 52 18.37 -12.79 -12.40
C GLY A 52 18.47 -11.47 -11.63
N ASP A 53 17.40 -11.03 -10.98
CA ASP A 53 17.35 -9.83 -10.14
C ASP A 53 16.17 -9.91 -9.15
N TYR A 54 16.23 -9.16 -8.06
CA TYR A 54 15.14 -9.05 -7.09
C TYR A 54 13.97 -8.22 -7.65
N PRO A 55 12.74 -8.39 -7.12
CA PRO A 55 11.60 -7.60 -7.57
C PRO A 55 11.76 -6.12 -7.22
N ALA A 56 11.46 -5.23 -8.16
CA ALA A 56 11.51 -3.78 -7.93
C ALA A 56 10.48 -3.28 -6.91
N LEU A 57 9.39 -4.02 -6.70
CA LEU A 57 8.31 -3.70 -5.76
C LEU A 57 7.85 -4.97 -5.04
N VAL A 58 7.83 -4.92 -3.71
CA VAL A 58 7.32 -5.97 -2.83
C VAL A 58 6.15 -5.41 -2.03
N ILE A 59 5.01 -6.09 -2.06
CA ILE A 59 3.81 -5.70 -1.31
C ILE A 59 3.46 -6.83 -0.34
N VAL A 60 3.37 -6.49 0.95
CA VAL A 60 2.97 -7.41 2.03
C VAL A 60 1.59 -7.02 2.54
N ASP A 61 0.60 -7.86 2.26
CA ASP A 61 -0.80 -7.67 2.66
C ASP A 61 -1.26 -8.80 3.60
N ASN A 62 -1.36 -8.60 4.92
CA ASN A 62 -0.94 -7.42 5.69
C ASN A 62 0.25 -7.77 6.61
N VAL A 63 0.93 -6.75 7.14
CA VAL A 63 2.13 -6.95 7.98
C VAL A 63 1.84 -7.66 9.31
N THR A 64 0.61 -7.57 9.83
CA THR A 64 0.20 -8.28 11.05
C THR A 64 -0.09 -9.77 10.84
N ASN A 65 -0.20 -10.22 9.59
CA ASN A 65 -0.37 -11.62 9.24
C ASN A 65 0.97 -12.37 9.12
N VAL A 66 2.10 -11.67 9.12
CA VAL A 66 3.42 -12.31 9.05
C VAL A 66 3.78 -12.93 10.40
N ARG A 67 4.19 -14.21 10.39
CA ARG A 67 4.69 -14.89 11.59
C ARG A 67 6.13 -14.48 11.86
N ALA A 68 6.33 -13.66 12.89
CA ALA A 68 7.65 -13.48 13.49
C ALA A 68 7.97 -14.66 14.42
N GLU A 69 9.20 -15.18 14.40
CA GLU A 69 9.63 -16.31 15.25
C GLU A 69 9.69 -16.00 16.76
N SER A 70 9.32 -14.78 17.15
CA SER A 70 9.36 -14.31 18.53
C SER A 70 8.16 -14.78 19.34
N ALA A 71 8.39 -15.86 20.08
CA ALA A 71 7.86 -16.19 21.41
C ALA A 71 6.35 -16.48 21.59
N ASP A 72 6.11 -17.64 22.23
CA ASP A 72 4.96 -18.00 23.05
C ASP A 72 4.05 -16.84 23.42
N GLY A 73 2.80 -16.94 22.97
CA GLY A 73 1.89 -15.81 22.80
C GLY A 73 1.72 -14.89 24.01
N ASP A 74 1.79 -13.58 23.74
CA ASP A 74 0.89 -12.63 24.40
C ASP A 74 0.73 -11.25 23.74
N ASP A 75 1.43 -10.92 22.64
CA ASP A 75 1.09 -9.69 21.90
C ASP A 75 1.50 -9.74 20.41
N PRO A 76 0.54 -9.82 19.46
CA PRO A 76 0.83 -9.77 18.02
C PRO A 76 1.50 -8.46 17.57
N PHE A 77 1.54 -7.41 18.40
CA PHE A 77 2.23 -6.16 18.10
C PHE A 77 3.71 -6.15 18.54
N SER A 78 4.12 -7.06 19.43
CA SER A 78 5.49 -7.07 20.00
C SER A 78 6.58 -7.39 18.97
N GLY A 79 6.23 -8.10 17.88
CA GLY A 79 7.15 -8.43 16.79
C GLY A 79 7.14 -7.45 15.61
N LEU A 80 6.24 -6.46 15.59
CA LEU A 80 6.05 -5.63 14.38
C LEU A 80 7.20 -4.65 14.13
N GLU A 81 7.83 -4.09 15.17
CA GLU A 81 9.00 -3.22 14.98
C GLU A 81 10.17 -4.01 14.36
N SER A 82 10.44 -5.22 14.89
CA SER A 82 11.44 -6.13 14.33
C SER A 82 11.10 -6.56 12.89
N LEU A 83 9.81 -6.79 12.59
CA LEU A 83 9.37 -7.06 11.22
C LEU A 83 9.62 -5.88 10.28
N MET A 84 9.34 -4.65 10.73
CA MET A 84 9.63 -3.46 9.93
C MET A 84 11.13 -3.26 9.73
N ASP A 85 11.96 -3.56 10.74
CA ASP A 85 13.42 -3.51 10.62
C ASP A 85 13.95 -4.55 9.63
N TYR A 86 13.37 -5.76 9.63
CA TYR A 86 13.64 -6.78 8.63
C TYR A 86 13.30 -6.26 7.23
N PHE A 87 12.08 -5.76 7.02
CA PHE A 87 11.67 -5.21 5.71
C PHE A 87 12.52 -4.02 5.27
N HIS A 88 12.94 -3.16 6.20
CA HIS A 88 13.85 -2.05 5.90
C HIS A 88 15.22 -2.55 5.43
N THR A 89 15.74 -3.58 6.09
CA THR A 89 17.03 -4.20 5.73
C THR A 89 16.93 -4.93 4.39
N MET A 90 15.88 -5.72 4.19
CA MET A 90 15.58 -6.41 2.94
C MET A 90 15.49 -5.42 1.77
N ALA A 91 14.72 -4.34 1.92
CA ALA A 91 14.59 -3.29 0.90
C ALA A 91 15.94 -2.67 0.52
N ARG A 92 16.85 -2.48 1.49
CA ARG A 92 18.20 -1.94 1.24
C ARG A 92 19.12 -2.94 0.52
N GLN A 93 19.03 -4.22 0.87
CA GLN A 93 19.89 -5.26 0.30
C GLN A 93 19.48 -5.65 -1.12
N THR A 94 18.17 -5.63 -1.38
CA THR A 94 17.58 -6.04 -2.66
C THR A 94 17.28 -4.86 -3.59
N GLU A 95 17.47 -3.63 -3.11
CA GLU A 95 17.07 -2.39 -3.79
C GLU A 95 15.56 -2.31 -4.12
N ALA A 96 14.76 -3.20 -3.55
CA ALA A 96 13.32 -3.26 -3.74
C ALA A 96 12.59 -2.13 -3.01
N CYS A 97 11.52 -1.61 -3.61
CA CYS A 97 10.54 -0.80 -2.91
C CYS A 97 9.60 -1.72 -2.12
N THR A 98 9.62 -1.67 -0.79
CA THR A 98 8.79 -2.56 0.05
C THR A 98 7.62 -1.80 0.69
N TRP A 99 6.40 -2.26 0.42
CA TRP A 99 5.15 -1.72 0.98
C TRP A 99 4.55 -2.71 1.95
N GLY A 100 4.21 -2.25 3.15
CA GLY A 100 3.47 -3.00 4.13
C GLY A 100 2.07 -2.42 4.32
N LEU A 101 1.03 -3.19 4.02
CA LEU A 101 -0.34 -2.80 4.33
C LEU A 101 -0.59 -3.06 5.82
N HIS A 102 -1.24 -2.11 6.48
CA HIS A 102 -1.47 -2.19 7.92
C HIS A 102 -2.78 -1.53 8.33
N HIS A 103 -3.43 -2.13 9.33
CA HIS A 103 -4.67 -1.60 9.87
C HIS A 103 -4.42 -0.37 10.75
N VAL A 104 -5.42 0.49 10.75
CA VAL A 104 -5.53 1.62 11.67
C VAL A 104 -6.16 1.16 12.99
N THR A 105 -6.13 2.05 13.98
CA THR A 105 -6.81 1.83 15.26
C THR A 105 -8.33 1.84 15.08
N GLY A 106 -9.04 1.19 16.01
CA GLY A 106 -10.50 1.03 15.93
C GLY A 106 -11.28 2.34 15.77
N LYS A 107 -10.72 3.47 16.24
CA LYS A 107 -11.29 4.81 16.06
C LYS A 107 -11.48 5.18 14.59
N TYR A 108 -10.55 4.77 13.72
CA TYR A 108 -10.51 5.18 12.30
C TYR A 108 -10.92 4.05 11.34
N ASN A 109 -11.55 2.98 11.84
CA ASN A 109 -11.89 1.79 11.04
C ASN A 109 -12.94 2.07 9.96
N ASP A 110 -13.77 3.08 10.13
CA ASP A 110 -14.76 3.51 9.13
C ASP A 110 -14.13 4.37 8.02
N ALA A 111 -12.89 4.82 8.22
CA ALA A 111 -12.10 5.59 7.27
C ALA A 111 -12.87 6.79 6.68
N ASN A 112 -13.73 7.46 7.45
CA ASN A 112 -14.54 8.59 6.98
C ASN A 112 -13.94 9.96 7.29
N GLU A 113 -12.84 9.98 8.05
CA GLU A 113 -12.12 11.18 8.47
C GLU A 113 -10.61 11.03 8.24
N PRO A 114 -9.87 12.13 8.10
CA PRO A 114 -8.41 12.09 8.03
C PRO A 114 -7.79 11.29 9.18
N ILE A 115 -6.90 10.37 8.83
CA ILE A 115 -6.29 9.47 9.81
C ILE A 115 -4.89 9.99 10.13
N PRO A 116 -4.62 10.45 11.37
CA PRO A 116 -3.32 10.95 11.77
C PRO A 116 -2.30 9.81 11.92
N LEU A 117 -1.02 10.17 12.05
CA LEU A 117 0.06 9.22 12.33
C LEU A 117 -0.22 8.37 13.59
N SER A 118 -0.82 8.98 14.62
CA SER A 118 -1.22 8.29 15.86
C SER A 118 -2.41 7.34 15.68
N GLY A 119 -3.10 7.41 14.53
CA GLY A 119 -4.16 6.50 14.16
C GLY A 119 -3.66 5.16 13.63
N VAL A 120 -2.37 5.01 13.34
CA VAL A 120 -1.75 3.73 12.92
C VAL A 120 -1.60 2.80 14.13
N LYS A 121 -2.01 1.54 13.99
CA LYS A 121 -2.01 0.58 15.11
C LYS A 121 -0.58 0.14 15.49
N GLY A 122 -0.32 -0.01 16.79
CA GLY A 122 0.93 -0.61 17.29
C GLY A 122 2.20 0.26 17.17
N GLN A 123 2.07 1.56 16.86
CA GLN A 123 3.20 2.51 16.76
C GLN A 123 4.37 2.04 15.86
N ILE A 124 4.08 1.18 14.89
CA ILE A 124 5.07 0.60 13.96
C ILE A 124 5.74 1.64 13.05
N THR A 125 5.24 2.87 13.08
CA THR A 125 5.61 3.99 12.22
C THR A 125 7.00 4.55 12.53
N ARG A 126 7.79 3.98 13.44
CA ARG A 126 9.15 4.44 13.77
C ARG A 126 10.14 4.12 12.66
N VAL A 127 10.06 2.90 12.12
CA VAL A 127 10.98 2.36 11.13
C VAL A 127 10.64 2.79 9.69
N PRO A 128 9.38 2.69 9.20
CA PRO A 128 9.05 3.01 7.81
C PRO A 128 9.47 4.41 7.39
N GLU A 129 10.06 4.55 6.21
CA GLU A 129 10.54 5.84 5.67
C GLU A 129 9.38 6.77 5.29
N MET A 130 8.29 6.18 4.80
CA MET A 130 7.05 6.86 4.42
C MET A 130 5.86 6.13 5.04
N VAL A 131 4.86 6.88 5.50
CA VAL A 131 3.57 6.34 5.95
C VAL A 131 2.48 7.15 5.29
N LEU A 132 1.65 6.45 4.52
CA LEU A 132 0.45 6.99 3.89
C LEU A 132 -0.78 6.43 4.61
N THR A 133 -1.74 7.29 4.92
CA THR A 133 -3.04 6.87 5.44
C THR A 133 -4.12 7.20 4.42
N LEU A 134 -5.14 6.34 4.36
CA LEU A 134 -6.23 6.48 3.40
C LEU A 134 -7.55 6.68 4.14
N HIS A 135 -8.33 7.65 3.69
CA HIS A 135 -9.71 7.83 4.11
C HIS A 135 -10.61 8.13 2.91
N LYS A 136 -11.88 7.82 3.01
CA LYS A 136 -12.88 8.06 1.99
C LYS A 136 -13.70 9.29 2.34
N ARG A 137 -14.04 10.07 1.32
CA ARG A 137 -15.05 11.13 1.38
C ARG A 137 -16.15 10.79 0.39
N THR A 138 -17.38 10.77 0.88
CA THR A 138 -18.56 10.62 0.01
C THR A 138 -19.14 12.00 -0.25
N SER A 139 -19.22 12.39 -1.52
CA SER A 139 -19.89 13.64 -1.89
C SER A 139 -21.41 13.53 -1.73
N ALA A 140 -22.11 14.66 -1.66
CA ALA A 140 -23.58 14.70 -1.59
C ALA A 140 -24.27 14.02 -2.79
N PHE A 141 -23.55 13.84 -3.91
CA PHE A 141 -24.03 13.20 -5.13
C PHE A 141 -23.63 11.73 -5.25
N GLY A 142 -23.03 11.13 -4.19
CA GLY A 142 -22.70 9.71 -4.13
C GLY A 142 -21.36 9.33 -4.78
N GLN A 143 -20.61 10.28 -5.33
CA GLN A 143 -19.25 10.02 -5.80
C GLN A 143 -18.31 9.84 -4.59
N GLU A 144 -17.55 8.75 -4.58
CA GLU A 144 -16.53 8.45 -3.59
C GLU A 144 -15.16 9.00 -4.04
N THR A 145 -14.53 9.75 -3.16
CA THR A 145 -13.14 10.22 -3.29
C THR A 145 -12.30 9.48 -2.28
N LEU A 146 -11.16 8.95 -2.74
CA LEU A 146 -10.13 8.38 -1.88
C LEU A 146 -9.09 9.46 -1.59
N CYS A 147 -8.95 9.83 -0.33
CA CYS A 147 -8.00 10.81 0.15
C CYS A 147 -6.77 10.09 0.71
N VAL A 148 -5.58 10.46 0.21
CA VAL A 148 -4.29 9.87 0.60
C VAL A 148 -3.47 10.92 1.34
N SER A 149 -3.24 10.70 2.63
CA SER A 149 -2.50 11.62 3.50
C SER A 149 -1.09 11.13 3.76
N THR A 150 -0.09 11.98 3.54
CA THR A 150 1.31 11.67 3.88
C THR A 150 1.59 12.05 5.34
N VAL A 151 1.36 11.13 6.27
CA VAL A 151 1.51 11.38 7.73
C VAL A 151 2.94 11.22 8.23
N LYS A 152 3.81 10.57 7.45
CA LYS A 152 5.26 10.52 7.66
C LYS A 152 5.98 10.45 6.32
N ASN A 153 7.08 11.19 6.18
CA ASN A 153 7.97 11.12 5.04
C ASN A 153 9.36 11.60 5.46
N ARG A 154 10.37 10.72 5.49
CA ARG A 154 11.75 11.14 5.83
C ARG A 154 12.41 11.97 4.73
N GLY A 155 12.00 11.80 3.47
CA GLY A 155 12.60 12.46 2.30
C GLY A 155 11.87 13.72 1.83
N GLY A 156 10.81 14.15 2.51
CA GLY A 156 9.98 15.25 2.01
C GLY A 156 8.95 15.78 3.01
N LYS A 157 7.96 16.52 2.50
CA LYS A 157 6.90 17.09 3.32
C LYS A 157 5.98 15.99 3.87
N ALA A 158 5.52 16.17 5.10
CA ALA A 158 4.52 15.33 5.75
C ALA A 158 3.67 16.18 6.70
N ASP A 159 2.43 15.73 6.92
CA ASP A 159 1.50 16.31 7.88
C ASP A 159 0.98 15.18 8.80
N ALA A 160 1.54 15.09 10.00
CA ALA A 160 1.21 14.04 10.96
C ALA A 160 -0.25 14.03 11.42
N SER A 161 -1.00 15.12 11.19
CA SER A 161 -2.44 15.18 11.47
C SER A 161 -3.28 14.42 10.43
N GLY A 162 -2.73 14.18 9.24
CA GLY A 162 -3.45 13.61 8.10
C GLY A 162 -4.34 14.61 7.36
N ALA A 163 -4.42 15.87 7.81
CA ALA A 163 -5.32 16.87 7.25
C ALA A 163 -4.92 17.36 5.84
N THR A 164 -3.64 17.23 5.47
CA THR A 164 -3.15 17.48 4.12
C THR A 164 -3.13 16.18 3.32
N TYR A 165 -3.90 16.12 2.23
CA TYR A 165 -4.06 14.91 1.42
C TYR A 165 -4.20 15.22 -0.08
N ALA A 166 -3.78 14.24 -0.90
CA ALA A 166 -4.15 14.18 -2.30
C ALA A 166 -5.52 13.50 -2.44
N GLU A 167 -6.33 13.95 -3.38
CA GLU A 167 -7.63 13.36 -3.69
C GLU A 167 -7.53 12.53 -4.97
N LEU A 168 -8.09 11.31 -4.94
CA LEU A 168 -8.20 10.40 -6.07
C LEU A 168 -9.67 10.03 -6.25
N GLU A 169 -10.09 9.86 -7.50
CA GLU A 169 -11.42 9.31 -7.79
C GLU A 169 -11.43 7.82 -7.45
N PHE A 170 -12.45 7.37 -6.72
CA PHE A 170 -12.68 5.95 -6.44
C PHE A 170 -13.97 5.46 -7.09
N VAL A 171 -13.83 4.54 -8.04
CA VAL A 171 -14.95 3.90 -8.74
C VAL A 171 -15.24 2.55 -8.07
N GLY A 172 -16.13 2.58 -7.07
CA GLY A 172 -16.45 1.43 -6.22
C GLY A 172 -16.90 0.17 -6.98
N ASP A 173 -17.69 0.33 -8.05
CA ASP A 173 -18.22 -0.79 -8.84
C ASP A 173 -17.12 -1.66 -9.49
N THR A 174 -15.97 -1.06 -9.77
CA THR A 174 -14.83 -1.72 -10.44
C THR A 174 -13.55 -1.74 -9.60
N MET A 175 -13.62 -1.23 -8.37
CA MET A 175 -12.46 -1.04 -7.48
C MET A 175 -11.30 -0.27 -8.16
N GLN A 176 -11.63 0.70 -9.03
CA GLN A 176 -10.62 1.50 -9.72
C GLN A 176 -10.33 2.78 -8.95
N ILE A 177 -9.05 3.13 -8.90
CA ILE A 177 -8.57 4.42 -8.41
C ILE A 177 -8.04 5.18 -9.62
N ARG A 178 -8.41 6.46 -9.75
CA ARG A 178 -8.02 7.32 -10.87
C ARG A 178 -7.56 8.67 -10.34
N ASP A 179 -6.77 9.36 -11.15
CA ASP A 179 -6.43 10.75 -10.87
C ASP A 179 -7.72 11.58 -10.78
N ALA A 180 -7.83 12.42 -9.75
CA ALA A 180 -8.96 13.32 -9.64
C ALA A 180 -9.01 14.25 -10.87
N THR A 181 -10.17 14.32 -11.52
CA THR A 181 -10.33 15.12 -12.75
C THR A 181 -10.40 16.63 -12.49
N SER A 182 -10.12 17.11 -11.27
CA SER A 182 -10.09 18.54 -10.97
C SER A 182 -8.80 19.18 -11.48
N ALA A 183 -8.95 20.28 -12.24
CA ALA A 183 -7.84 21.13 -12.69
C ALA A 183 -6.91 21.50 -11.52
N PRO A 184 -5.61 21.72 -11.77
CA PRO A 184 -4.69 22.13 -10.71
C PRO A 184 -5.25 23.38 -10.01
N ASN A 185 -5.31 23.35 -8.69
CA ASN A 185 -5.45 24.56 -7.87
C ASN A 185 -4.21 25.41 -8.14
N VAL A 186 -4.29 26.26 -9.16
CA VAL A 186 -3.42 27.41 -9.28
C VAL A 186 -3.95 28.38 -8.23
N ASP A 187 -3.30 28.39 -7.07
CA ASP A 187 -3.48 29.46 -6.10
C ASP A 187 -3.32 30.78 -6.84
N THR A 188 -4.39 31.59 -6.78
CA THR A 188 -4.46 32.94 -7.30
C THR A 188 -3.19 33.71 -7.00
N GLU A 189 -2.59 34.30 -8.05
CA GLU A 189 -1.52 35.28 -7.94
C GLU A 189 -1.89 36.29 -6.84
N GLN A 190 -1.10 36.32 -5.76
CA GLN A 190 -1.08 37.49 -4.91
C GLN A 190 -0.39 38.58 -5.71
N ASP A 191 -1.19 39.53 -6.19
CA ASP A 191 -0.71 40.82 -6.68
C ASP A 191 0.20 41.45 -5.62
N PHE A 192 1.52 41.38 -5.84
CA PHE A 192 2.47 42.19 -5.11
C PHE A 192 2.35 43.62 -5.63
N ASP A 193 1.52 44.42 -4.95
CA ASP A 193 1.45 45.86 -5.11
C ASP A 193 2.79 46.49 -4.67
N PHE A 194 3.64 46.83 -5.64
CA PHE A 194 4.78 47.70 -5.41
C PHE A 194 4.28 49.14 -5.36
N GLY A 195 3.89 49.55 -4.15
CA GLY A 195 3.58 50.94 -3.83
C GLY A 195 4.71 51.89 -4.29
N SER A 196 4.27 53.00 -4.87
CA SER A 196 5.01 54.12 -5.46
C SER A 196 6.12 54.71 -4.60
#